data_AF-A0A3C1TG59-F1
#
_entry.id   AF-A0A3C1TG59-F1
#
_cell.length_a   1.000
_cell.length_b   1.000
_cell.length_c   1.000
_cell.angle_alpha   90.00
_cell.angle_beta   90.00
_cell.angle_gamma   90.00
#
_symmetry.space_group_name_H-M   'P 1'
#
loop_
_entity.id
_entity.type
_entity.pdbx_description
1 polymer ?
#
loop_
_entity_poly.entity_id
_entity_poly.type
_entity_poly.pdbx_seq_one_letter_code
_entity_poly.pdbx_strand_id
1 'polypeptide(L)'
;MTPKIHLISLFTILLLSTQLSSAQSFHNNKIVAHRGAWKKTGVPQNSIASLQAAVRLGCVGSEFDVRMTKDEVLVINHDAHHEGMDIEQTDFAELRKKPLKNGELLPTLEEYLKEGKKQKKTMLVTEIKPSPAGKERAVLLAEKVVQMVRKMKAQKWIVYISFDYDILKKVRELDKDAKLQYLNGNISAAQLKADNIGGADYHFSVFQRDEQWLDEAKKDGIVTNAWTVNDTLLMDYFLGRNIDFLTTDEPEKGLQHDAYFAKTKRKLVGGDEFNYTGLPDSKKWGYDVGGNGWGNNELQYYIKEDTNNAVVRKGILTITARPQAMENRKFTSARLVTRDKGEWTYGRIEVRAKLPKGRGTWPAIWMLGKDIK
;
A
#
# COMPACT_ATOMS: atom_id res chain seq x y z
N MET A 1 -52.04 72.87 -4.93
CA MET A 1 -51.02 72.18 -4.10
C MET A 1 -51.51 70.76 -3.86
N THR A 2 -50.98 69.81 -4.60
CA THR A 2 -51.32 68.38 -4.54
C THR A 2 -50.40 67.66 -3.53
N PRO A 3 -50.92 66.74 -2.69
CA PRO A 3 -50.06 65.97 -1.79
C PRO A 3 -49.43 64.80 -2.56
N LYS A 4 -48.11 64.63 -2.38
CA LYS A 4 -47.36 63.48 -2.90
C LYS A 4 -47.62 62.27 -2.01
N ILE A 5 -48.14 61.20 -2.61
CA ILE A 5 -48.25 59.86 -2.02
C ILE A 5 -46.88 59.19 -2.14
N HIS A 6 -46.27 58.80 -1.02
CA HIS A 6 -45.06 57.98 -1.03
C HIS A 6 -45.44 56.51 -1.15
N LEU A 7 -45.11 55.92 -2.31
CA LEU A 7 -45.21 54.48 -2.56
C LEU A 7 -43.98 53.81 -1.93
N ILE A 8 -44.17 53.09 -0.82
CA ILE A 8 -43.13 52.23 -0.23
C ILE A 8 -43.16 50.90 -0.99
N SER A 9 -42.19 50.70 -1.90
CA SER A 9 -41.94 49.39 -2.51
C SER A 9 -41.29 48.48 -1.47
N LEU A 10 -42.05 47.49 -1.00
CA LEU A 10 -41.55 46.40 -0.17
C LEU A 10 -40.76 45.43 -1.06
N PHE A 11 -39.43 45.52 -1.05
CA PHE A 11 -38.55 44.53 -1.67
C PHE A 11 -38.43 43.32 -0.73
N THR A 12 -39.20 42.26 -1.00
CA THR A 12 -39.03 40.98 -0.31
C THR A 12 -37.76 40.30 -0.84
N ILE A 13 -36.65 40.45 -0.12
CA ILE A 13 -35.41 39.70 -0.39
C ILE A 13 -35.66 38.25 0.02
N LEU A 14 -35.94 37.40 -0.97
CA LEU A 14 -35.94 35.95 -0.81
C LEU A 14 -34.49 35.49 -0.67
N LEU A 15 -34.00 35.36 0.58
CA LEU A 15 -32.73 34.72 0.87
C LEU A 15 -32.84 33.23 0.51
N LEU A 16 -32.44 32.87 -0.72
CA LEU A 16 -32.07 31.50 -1.04
C LEU A 16 -30.84 31.16 -0.20
N SER A 17 -31.05 30.48 0.92
CA SER A 17 -29.97 29.83 1.66
C SER A 17 -29.40 28.71 0.78
N THR A 18 -28.36 29.00 0.00
CA THR A 18 -27.53 27.97 -0.61
C THR A 18 -26.87 27.22 0.54
N GLN A 19 -27.43 26.06 0.92
CA GLN A 19 -26.70 25.11 1.73
C GLN A 19 -25.49 24.68 0.90
N LEU A 20 -24.32 25.24 1.19
CA LEU A 20 -23.06 24.63 0.78
C LEU A 20 -23.05 23.25 1.44
N SER A 21 -23.34 22.21 0.66
CA SER A 21 -23.01 20.85 1.06
C SER A 21 -21.50 20.80 1.18
N SER A 22 -20.99 20.80 2.42
CA SER A 22 -19.58 20.51 2.64
C SER A 22 -19.31 19.14 2.02
N ALA A 23 -18.53 19.08 0.95
CA ALA A 23 -18.10 17.81 0.38
C ALA A 23 -17.53 16.95 1.53
N GLN A 24 -18.02 15.72 1.68
CA GLN A 24 -17.58 14.84 2.76
C GLN A 24 -16.08 14.59 2.60
N SER A 25 -15.28 15.09 3.53
CA SER A 25 -13.85 14.80 3.58
C SER A 25 -13.61 13.53 4.41
N PHE A 26 -12.91 12.56 3.83
CA PHE A 26 -12.34 11.43 4.58
C PHE A 26 -11.19 11.91 5.48
N HIS A 27 -10.68 11.03 6.35
CA HIS A 27 -9.51 11.34 7.15
C HIS A 27 -8.33 11.76 6.27
N ASN A 28 -7.58 12.75 6.72
CA ASN A 28 -6.41 13.25 6.02
C ASN A 28 -5.15 12.47 6.43
N ASN A 29 -5.13 11.18 6.11
CA ASN A 29 -3.98 10.30 6.20
C ASN A 29 -3.99 9.31 5.03
N LYS A 30 -2.91 8.56 4.86
CA LYS A 30 -2.73 7.61 3.75
C LYS A 30 -3.05 6.15 4.12
N ILE A 31 -3.58 5.87 5.33
CA ILE A 31 -3.55 4.52 5.90
C ILE A 31 -4.87 3.79 5.76
N VAL A 32 -4.83 2.65 5.08
CA VAL A 32 -5.93 1.69 4.94
C VAL A 32 -5.65 0.49 5.85
N ALA A 33 -6.57 0.19 6.76
CA ALA A 33 -6.46 -0.96 7.65
C ALA A 33 -6.89 -2.25 6.91
N HIS A 34 -5.95 -3.15 6.64
CA HIS A 34 -6.17 -4.42 5.95
C HIS A 34 -7.06 -5.34 6.80
N ARG A 35 -8.25 -5.70 6.29
CA ARG A 35 -9.29 -6.48 6.98
C ARG A 35 -9.77 -5.83 8.28
N GLY A 36 -9.71 -4.49 8.34
CA GLY A 36 -9.89 -3.68 9.54
C GLY A 36 -8.68 -3.70 10.50
N ALA A 37 -8.78 -3.02 11.64
CA ALA A 37 -7.65 -2.94 12.59
C ALA A 37 -7.65 -4.10 13.59
N TRP A 38 -7.28 -5.28 13.10
CA TRP A 38 -7.39 -6.54 13.84
C TRP A 38 -6.15 -6.89 14.69
N LYS A 39 -4.94 -6.67 14.15
CA LYS A 39 -3.70 -7.25 14.69
C LYS A 39 -3.37 -6.81 16.11
N LYS A 40 -3.37 -5.49 16.38
CA LYS A 40 -3.04 -4.95 17.71
C LYS A 40 -4.19 -5.07 18.70
N THR A 41 -5.43 -5.02 18.22
CA THR A 41 -6.63 -5.09 19.06
C THR A 41 -6.96 -6.53 19.46
N GLY A 42 -6.45 -7.53 18.75
CA GLY A 42 -6.71 -8.94 18.99
C GLY A 42 -8.09 -9.40 18.53
N VAL A 43 -8.87 -8.55 17.84
CA VAL A 43 -10.17 -8.95 17.28
C VAL A 43 -9.97 -9.68 15.94
N PRO A 44 -10.96 -10.46 15.47
CA PRO A 44 -10.83 -11.20 14.21
C PRO A 44 -10.68 -10.26 13.00
N GLN A 45 -9.93 -10.71 11.98
CA GLN A 45 -9.95 -10.10 10.65
C GLN A 45 -11.37 -10.07 10.10
N ASN A 46 -11.67 -9.11 9.22
CA ASN A 46 -12.95 -9.10 8.48
C ASN A 46 -14.19 -9.10 9.40
N SER A 47 -14.06 -8.56 10.62
CA SER A 47 -15.13 -8.49 11.62
C SER A 47 -15.72 -7.09 11.73
N ILE A 48 -16.89 -6.98 12.36
CA ILE A 48 -17.46 -5.67 12.72
C ILE A 48 -16.55 -4.97 13.73
N ALA A 49 -15.96 -5.72 14.67
CA ALA A 49 -15.00 -5.14 15.62
C ALA A 49 -13.73 -4.59 14.94
N SER A 50 -13.18 -5.24 13.91
CA SER A 50 -12.00 -4.74 13.21
C SER A 50 -12.31 -3.49 12.39
N LEU A 51 -13.49 -3.40 11.77
CA LEU A 51 -13.98 -2.16 11.15
C LEU A 51 -14.09 -1.04 12.17
N GLN A 52 -14.81 -1.27 13.27
CA GLN A 52 -14.98 -0.27 14.31
C GLN A 52 -13.64 0.19 14.89
N ALA A 53 -12.66 -0.72 15.03
CA ALA A 53 -11.32 -0.38 15.46
C ALA A 53 -10.61 0.54 14.44
N ALA A 54 -10.68 0.25 13.14
CA ALA A 54 -10.10 1.11 12.11
C ALA A 54 -10.73 2.51 12.10
N VAL A 55 -12.06 2.57 12.28
CA VAL A 55 -12.80 3.83 12.42
C VAL A 55 -12.36 4.61 13.67
N ARG A 56 -12.22 3.95 14.82
CA ARG A 56 -11.75 4.59 16.06
C ARG A 56 -10.32 5.12 15.96
N LEU A 57 -9.44 4.39 15.26
CA LEU A 57 -8.07 4.84 14.98
C LEU A 57 -8.03 6.04 14.03
N GLY A 58 -9.09 6.25 13.25
CA GLY A 58 -9.17 7.32 12.26
C GLY A 58 -8.41 6.99 10.97
N CYS A 59 -8.32 5.72 10.60
CA CYS A 59 -7.78 5.32 9.29
C CYS A 59 -8.61 5.94 8.15
N VAL A 60 -7.96 6.35 7.06
CA VAL A 60 -8.68 6.86 5.88
C VAL A 60 -9.50 5.76 5.21
N GLY A 61 -9.09 4.50 5.32
CA GLY A 61 -9.84 3.34 4.84
C GLY A 61 -9.82 2.16 5.80
N SER A 62 -10.85 1.32 5.70
CA SER A 62 -10.87 -0.04 6.24
C SER A 62 -11.16 -0.97 5.07
N GLU A 63 -10.22 -1.87 4.81
CA GLU A 63 -10.35 -2.89 3.77
C GLU A 63 -11.08 -4.13 4.33
N PHE A 64 -11.83 -4.81 3.48
CA PHE A 64 -12.48 -6.09 3.76
C PHE A 64 -12.81 -6.87 2.50
N ASP A 65 -12.91 -8.20 2.66
CA ASP A 65 -13.12 -9.16 1.58
C ASP A 65 -14.57 -9.64 1.47
N VAL A 66 -15.15 -9.63 0.27
CA VAL A 66 -16.51 -10.10 0.01
C VAL A 66 -16.51 -11.40 -0.78
N ARG A 67 -17.23 -12.40 -0.26
CA ARG A 67 -17.53 -13.68 -0.91
C ARG A 67 -19.03 -13.94 -0.92
N MET A 68 -19.45 -14.96 -1.66
CA MET A 68 -20.86 -15.33 -1.80
C MET A 68 -21.09 -16.79 -1.45
N THR A 69 -22.07 -17.04 -0.59
CA THR A 69 -22.45 -18.39 -0.18
C THR A 69 -23.14 -19.15 -1.31
N LYS A 70 -23.40 -20.45 -1.11
CA LYS A 70 -24.16 -21.26 -2.07
C LYS A 70 -25.54 -20.66 -2.39
N ASP A 71 -26.27 -20.28 -1.34
CA ASP A 71 -27.58 -19.61 -1.38
C ASP A 71 -27.50 -18.09 -1.64
N GLU A 72 -26.35 -17.62 -2.18
CA GLU A 72 -26.14 -16.28 -2.72
C GLU A 72 -26.17 -15.13 -1.70
N VAL A 73 -25.90 -15.42 -0.43
CA VAL A 73 -25.69 -14.41 0.61
C VAL A 73 -24.27 -13.87 0.52
N LEU A 74 -24.12 -12.55 0.55
CA LEU A 74 -22.82 -11.89 0.54
C LEU A 74 -22.24 -11.83 1.96
N VAL A 75 -21.08 -12.44 2.16
CA VAL A 75 -20.40 -12.57 3.46
C VAL A 75 -19.02 -11.93 3.43
N ILE A 76 -18.54 -11.50 4.59
CA ILE A 76 -17.24 -10.86 4.75
C ILE A 76 -16.20 -11.90 5.21
N ASN A 77 -15.35 -12.37 4.30
CA ASN A 77 -14.32 -13.38 4.59
C ASN A 77 -13.21 -13.41 3.52
N HIS A 78 -11.95 -13.52 3.95
CA HIS A 78 -10.81 -13.53 3.04
C HIS A 78 -10.70 -14.85 2.26
N ASP A 79 -10.62 -15.96 2.97
CA ASP A 79 -10.36 -17.28 2.37
C ASP A 79 -11.63 -17.84 1.74
N ALA A 80 -11.50 -18.76 0.79
CA ALA A 80 -12.65 -19.47 0.21
C ALA A 80 -13.38 -20.36 1.23
N HIS A 81 -12.79 -20.53 2.41
CA HIS A 81 -13.32 -21.33 3.50
C HIS A 81 -13.57 -20.47 4.73
N HIS A 82 -14.62 -20.80 5.48
CA HIS A 82 -14.90 -20.28 6.81
C HIS A 82 -14.98 -21.44 7.79
N GLU A 83 -14.06 -21.49 8.77
CA GLU A 83 -13.99 -22.58 9.76
C GLU A 83 -14.00 -23.98 9.13
N GLY A 84 -13.27 -24.14 8.01
CA GLY A 84 -13.13 -25.39 7.27
C GLY A 84 -14.23 -25.69 6.26
N MET A 85 -15.30 -24.90 6.19
CA MET A 85 -16.39 -25.06 5.23
C MET A 85 -16.15 -24.20 4.00
N ASP A 86 -16.26 -24.77 2.80
CA ASP A 86 -16.25 -24.01 1.54
C ASP A 86 -17.47 -23.10 1.48
N ILE A 87 -17.23 -21.80 1.35
CA ILE A 87 -18.27 -20.77 1.36
C ILE A 87 -19.20 -20.93 0.16
N GLU A 88 -18.67 -21.17 -1.05
CA GLU A 88 -19.49 -21.24 -2.27
C GLU A 88 -20.32 -22.53 -2.37
N GLN A 89 -20.01 -23.53 -1.53
CA GLN A 89 -20.73 -24.82 -1.46
C GLN A 89 -21.60 -24.99 -0.22
N THR A 90 -21.61 -24.00 0.69
CA THR A 90 -22.35 -24.08 1.95
C THR A 90 -23.39 -22.97 2.03
N ASP A 91 -24.60 -23.30 2.51
CA ASP A 91 -25.66 -22.32 2.74
C ASP A 91 -25.28 -21.42 3.93
N PHE A 92 -25.67 -20.15 3.87
CA PHE A 92 -25.30 -19.14 4.86
C PHE A 92 -25.69 -19.53 6.28
N ALA A 93 -26.86 -20.14 6.47
CA ALA A 93 -27.34 -20.55 7.78
C ALA A 93 -26.38 -21.54 8.48
N GLU A 94 -25.72 -22.43 7.73
CA GLU A 94 -24.74 -23.38 8.28
C GLU A 94 -23.42 -22.68 8.61
N LEU A 95 -22.92 -21.81 7.72
CA LEU A 95 -21.73 -21.00 7.97
C LEU A 95 -21.89 -20.16 9.24
N ARG A 96 -23.08 -19.56 9.44
CA ARG A 96 -23.36 -18.67 10.56
C ARG A 96 -23.41 -19.39 11.92
N LYS A 97 -23.50 -20.72 11.95
CA LYS A 97 -23.37 -21.52 13.19
C LYS A 97 -21.94 -21.54 13.74
N LYS A 98 -20.95 -21.12 12.94
CA LYS A 98 -19.55 -21.01 13.33
C LYS A 98 -19.18 -19.53 13.52
N PRO A 99 -19.25 -19.00 14.75
CA PRO A 99 -18.88 -17.62 15.00
C PRO A 99 -17.37 -17.40 14.82
N LEU A 100 -16.99 -16.15 14.61
CA LEU A 100 -15.61 -15.68 14.70
C LEU A 100 -15.09 -15.85 16.13
N LYS A 101 -13.76 -15.80 16.30
CA LYS A 101 -13.09 -16.07 17.58
C LYS A 101 -13.54 -15.20 18.76
N ASN A 102 -14.09 -14.01 18.50
CA ASN A 102 -14.61 -13.11 19.54
C ASN A 102 -16.11 -13.27 19.80
N GLY A 103 -16.76 -14.27 19.20
CA GLY A 103 -18.19 -14.54 19.34
C GLY A 103 -19.08 -13.80 18.34
N GLU A 104 -18.55 -12.90 17.51
CA GLU A 104 -19.31 -12.33 16.39
C GLU A 104 -19.74 -13.43 15.42
N LEU A 105 -20.96 -13.34 14.90
CA LEU A 105 -21.37 -14.18 13.78
C LEU A 105 -20.62 -13.77 12.51
N LEU A 106 -20.50 -14.68 11.54
CA LEU A 106 -19.97 -14.36 10.22
C LEU A 106 -20.73 -13.16 9.63
N PRO A 107 -20.09 -11.99 9.41
CA PRO A 107 -20.79 -10.80 8.97
C PRO A 107 -21.27 -10.92 7.52
N THR A 108 -22.48 -10.46 7.26
CA THR A 108 -22.94 -10.20 5.89
C THR A 108 -22.47 -8.83 5.40
N LEU A 109 -22.44 -8.63 4.08
CA LEU A 109 -22.17 -7.30 3.50
C LEU A 109 -23.20 -6.26 3.96
N GLU A 110 -24.47 -6.62 4.10
CA GLU A 110 -25.51 -5.69 4.56
C GLU A 110 -25.23 -5.20 5.99
N GLU A 111 -24.84 -6.10 6.90
CA GLU A 111 -24.46 -5.77 8.28
C GLU A 111 -23.19 -4.91 8.32
N TYR A 112 -22.19 -5.24 7.51
CA TYR A 112 -20.94 -4.50 7.43
C TYR A 112 -21.15 -3.07 6.91
N LEU A 113 -21.92 -2.90 5.84
CA LEU A 113 -22.28 -1.57 5.31
C LEU A 113 -23.13 -0.78 6.30
N LYS A 114 -24.06 -1.44 7.00
CA LYS A 114 -24.88 -0.79 8.04
C LYS A 114 -24.00 -0.24 9.16
N GLU A 115 -22.99 -0.99 9.60
CA GLU A 115 -22.02 -0.50 10.58
C GLU A 115 -21.17 0.64 10.01
N GLY A 116 -20.55 0.43 8.85
CA GLY A 116 -19.64 1.38 8.23
C GLY A 116 -20.28 2.73 7.93
N LYS A 117 -21.59 2.78 7.68
CA LYS A 117 -22.35 4.02 7.47
C LYS A 117 -22.61 4.84 8.75
N LYS A 118 -22.35 4.29 9.94
CA LYS A 118 -22.47 5.06 11.21
C LYS A 118 -21.41 6.15 11.31
N GLN A 119 -20.34 6.07 10.53
CA GLN A 119 -19.26 7.05 10.46
C GLN A 119 -19.21 7.75 9.09
N LYS A 120 -18.41 8.81 8.98
CA LYS A 120 -18.34 9.68 7.79
C LYS A 120 -16.95 9.86 7.17
N LYS A 121 -15.88 9.42 7.84
CA LYS A 121 -14.49 9.80 7.55
C LYS A 121 -13.58 8.64 7.12
N THR A 122 -14.02 7.41 7.19
CA THR A 122 -13.29 6.21 6.77
C THR A 122 -13.98 5.60 5.54
N MET A 123 -13.22 5.36 4.48
CA MET A 123 -13.65 4.63 3.29
C MET A 123 -13.84 3.16 3.61
N LEU A 124 -14.75 2.53 2.88
CA LEU A 124 -14.97 1.10 2.86
C LEU A 124 -14.30 0.56 1.61
N VAL A 125 -13.09 0.01 1.76
CA VAL A 125 -12.31 -0.56 0.66
C VAL A 125 -12.76 -2.02 0.51
N THR A 126 -13.51 -2.29 -0.55
CA THR A 126 -14.29 -3.53 -0.71
C THR A 126 -13.63 -4.41 -1.75
N GLU A 127 -12.91 -5.45 -1.30
CA GLU A 127 -12.40 -6.47 -2.21
C GLU A 127 -13.52 -7.42 -2.62
N ILE A 128 -13.80 -7.50 -3.93
CA ILE A 128 -14.68 -8.52 -4.48
C ILE A 128 -13.79 -9.69 -4.90
N LYS A 129 -13.87 -10.82 -4.18
CA LYS A 129 -12.99 -11.96 -4.44
C LYS A 129 -13.32 -12.62 -5.78
N PRO A 130 -12.31 -13.09 -6.53
CA PRO A 130 -12.53 -14.04 -7.61
C PRO A 130 -13.26 -15.28 -7.09
N SER A 131 -14.11 -15.88 -7.93
CA SER A 131 -14.88 -17.07 -7.60
C SER A 131 -14.19 -18.33 -8.11
N PRO A 132 -13.88 -19.32 -7.24
CA PRO A 132 -13.40 -20.64 -7.67
C PRO A 132 -14.38 -21.38 -8.58
N ALA A 133 -15.69 -21.10 -8.49
CA ALA A 133 -16.70 -21.67 -9.38
C ALA A 133 -16.68 -21.10 -10.81
N GLY A 134 -15.81 -20.12 -11.10
CA GLY A 134 -15.58 -19.61 -12.46
C GLY A 134 -16.14 -18.22 -12.72
N LYS A 135 -15.99 -17.78 -13.98
CA LYS A 135 -16.22 -16.40 -14.39
C LYS A 135 -17.68 -15.96 -14.27
N GLU A 136 -18.66 -16.81 -14.59
CA GLU A 136 -20.06 -16.41 -14.43
C GLU A 136 -20.43 -16.13 -12.96
N ARG A 137 -19.91 -16.94 -12.02
CA ARG A 137 -20.16 -16.74 -10.59
C ARG A 137 -19.46 -15.48 -10.06
N ALA A 138 -18.25 -15.19 -10.54
CA ALA A 138 -17.52 -13.96 -10.22
C ALA A 138 -18.29 -12.71 -10.70
N VAL A 139 -18.85 -12.74 -11.91
CA VAL A 139 -19.67 -11.64 -12.46
C VAL A 139 -20.96 -11.47 -11.66
N LEU A 140 -21.66 -12.56 -11.31
CA LEU A 140 -22.85 -12.50 -10.47
C LEU A 140 -22.57 -11.93 -9.08
N LEU A 141 -21.41 -12.30 -8.48
CA LEU A 141 -20.96 -11.73 -7.22
C LEU A 141 -20.77 -10.21 -7.33
N ALA A 142 -20.12 -9.72 -8.39
CA ALA A 142 -19.96 -8.30 -8.65
C ALA A 142 -21.32 -7.56 -8.77
N GLU A 143 -22.26 -8.14 -9.52
CA GLU A 143 -23.62 -7.61 -9.66
C GLU A 143 -24.33 -7.46 -8.32
N LYS A 144 -24.35 -8.52 -7.51
CA LYS A 144 -24.99 -8.52 -6.19
C LYS A 144 -24.35 -7.55 -5.21
N VAL A 145 -23.02 -7.42 -5.25
CA VAL A 145 -22.30 -6.43 -4.42
C VAL A 145 -22.72 -5.01 -4.79
N VAL A 146 -22.72 -4.65 -6.07
CA VAL A 146 -23.14 -3.30 -6.51
C VAL A 146 -24.61 -3.04 -6.17
N GLN A 147 -25.49 -4.03 -6.35
CA GLN A 147 -26.90 -3.94 -5.95
C GLN A 147 -27.06 -3.70 -4.45
N MET A 148 -26.32 -4.43 -3.61
CA MET A 148 -26.34 -4.25 -2.15
C MET A 148 -25.84 -2.86 -1.74
N VAL A 149 -24.73 -2.40 -2.33
CA VAL A 149 -24.21 -1.04 -2.08
C VAL A 149 -25.25 0.03 -2.44
N ARG A 150 -25.96 -0.12 -3.57
CA ARG A 150 -27.04 0.78 -4.00
C ARG A 150 -28.24 0.73 -3.07
N LYS A 151 -28.72 -0.47 -2.71
CA LYS A 151 -29.80 -0.69 -1.74
C LYS A 151 -29.49 0.04 -0.44
N MET A 152 -28.24 -0.06 0.01
CA MET A 152 -27.75 0.57 1.23
C MET A 152 -27.39 2.05 1.06
N LYS A 153 -27.46 2.63 -0.13
CA LYS A 153 -27.02 4.00 -0.43
C LYS A 153 -25.60 4.29 0.08
N ALA A 154 -24.70 3.32 -0.09
CA ALA A 154 -23.35 3.33 0.47
C ALA A 154 -22.27 3.79 -0.54
N GLN A 155 -22.63 4.09 -1.79
CA GLN A 155 -21.70 4.38 -2.90
C GLN A 155 -20.60 5.39 -2.52
N LYS A 156 -20.96 6.45 -1.79
CA LYS A 156 -20.01 7.52 -1.43
C LYS A 156 -18.84 7.05 -0.56
N TRP A 157 -18.97 5.95 0.17
CA TRP A 157 -17.91 5.39 1.02
C TRP A 157 -17.06 4.34 0.32
N ILE A 158 -17.51 3.79 -0.80
CA ILE A 158 -16.94 2.56 -1.36
C ILE A 158 -15.79 2.86 -2.32
N VAL A 159 -14.74 2.07 -2.20
CA VAL A 159 -13.72 1.85 -3.22
C VAL A 159 -13.70 0.36 -3.50
N TYR A 160 -13.97 -0.05 -4.73
CA TYR A 160 -13.94 -1.46 -5.11
C TYR A 160 -12.54 -1.86 -5.55
N ILE A 161 -12.07 -3.01 -5.06
CA ILE A 161 -10.81 -3.62 -5.46
C ILE A 161 -11.02 -5.09 -5.84
N SER A 162 -10.19 -5.63 -6.73
CA SER A 162 -10.27 -7.03 -7.16
C SER A 162 -9.00 -7.47 -7.88
N PHE A 163 -8.64 -8.75 -7.73
CA PHE A 163 -7.61 -9.42 -8.56
C PHE A 163 -8.14 -9.81 -9.94
N ASP A 164 -9.45 -9.95 -10.08
CA ASP A 164 -10.13 -10.23 -11.32
C ASP A 164 -10.51 -8.90 -12.01
N TYR A 165 -9.94 -8.67 -13.19
CA TYR A 165 -10.15 -7.45 -13.97
C TYR A 165 -11.56 -7.38 -14.58
N ASP A 166 -12.16 -8.53 -14.88
CA ASP A 166 -13.51 -8.59 -15.44
C ASP A 166 -14.56 -8.21 -14.38
N ILE A 167 -14.32 -8.53 -13.11
CA ILE A 167 -15.12 -8.01 -11.99
C ILE A 167 -15.12 -6.48 -11.99
N LEU A 168 -13.95 -5.83 -12.12
CA LEU A 168 -13.87 -4.36 -12.13
C LEU A 168 -14.58 -3.75 -13.34
N LYS A 169 -14.42 -4.35 -14.52
CA LYS A 169 -15.15 -3.93 -15.72
C LYS A 169 -16.66 -4.06 -15.53
N LYS A 170 -17.12 -5.13 -14.90
CA LYS A 170 -18.54 -5.31 -14.59
C LYS A 170 -19.03 -4.25 -13.59
N VAL A 171 -18.25 -3.95 -12.55
CA VAL A 171 -18.61 -2.86 -11.61
C VAL A 171 -18.71 -1.52 -12.35
N ARG A 172 -17.78 -1.20 -13.25
CA ARG A 172 -17.84 0.04 -14.07
C ARG A 172 -19.08 0.09 -14.98
N GLU A 173 -19.44 -1.03 -15.61
CA GLU A 173 -20.65 -1.14 -16.43
C GLU A 173 -21.91 -0.83 -15.60
N LEU A 174 -21.98 -1.41 -14.40
CA LEU A 174 -23.12 -1.25 -13.52
C LEU A 174 -23.16 0.16 -12.94
N ASP A 175 -22.03 0.69 -12.48
CA ASP A 175 -21.87 1.98 -11.79
C ASP A 175 -20.75 2.84 -12.41
N LYS A 176 -21.18 3.81 -13.23
CA LYS A 176 -20.29 4.70 -13.98
C LYS A 176 -19.41 5.59 -13.10
N ASP A 177 -19.79 5.82 -11.84
CA ASP A 177 -19.05 6.69 -10.91
C ASP A 177 -18.25 5.88 -9.87
N ALA A 178 -18.24 4.54 -9.98
CA ALA A 178 -17.52 3.67 -9.06
C ALA A 178 -16.03 4.03 -8.99
N LYS A 179 -15.48 4.03 -7.77
CA LYS A 179 -14.04 4.12 -7.53
C LYS A 179 -13.47 2.71 -7.60
N LEU A 180 -12.56 2.46 -8.53
CA LEU A 180 -12.03 1.13 -8.83
C LEU A 180 -10.51 1.13 -8.70
N GLN A 181 -9.95 0.11 -8.06
CA GLN A 181 -8.50 -0.14 -8.06
C GLN A 181 -8.20 -1.61 -8.35
N TYR A 182 -7.17 -1.87 -9.16
CA TYR A 182 -6.81 -3.23 -9.55
C TYR A 182 -5.71 -3.82 -8.68
N LEU A 183 -5.77 -5.13 -8.37
CA LEU A 183 -4.87 -5.77 -7.39
C LEU A 183 -3.62 -6.48 -7.95
N ASN A 184 -3.69 -7.01 -9.17
CA ASN A 184 -2.75 -8.05 -9.62
C ASN A 184 -1.37 -7.55 -10.05
N GLY A 185 -1.21 -6.27 -10.39
CA GLY A 185 0.11 -5.72 -10.72
C GLY A 185 0.59 -5.92 -12.16
N ASN A 186 -0.21 -6.55 -13.02
CA ASN A 186 0.17 -6.89 -14.40
C ASN A 186 -0.39 -5.94 -15.47
N ILE A 187 -1.05 -4.85 -15.08
CA ILE A 187 -1.62 -3.84 -16.00
C ILE A 187 -0.92 -2.50 -15.78
N SER A 188 -0.54 -1.81 -16.86
CA SER A 188 0.13 -0.51 -16.80
C SER A 188 -0.83 0.62 -16.39
N ALA A 189 -0.28 1.72 -15.87
CA ALA A 189 -1.06 2.92 -15.53
C ALA A 189 -1.88 3.46 -16.73
N ALA A 190 -1.26 3.49 -17.92
CA ALA A 190 -1.92 3.93 -19.14
C ALA A 190 -3.12 3.05 -19.52
N GLN A 191 -3.00 1.72 -19.36
CA GLN A 191 -4.11 0.80 -19.65
C GLN A 191 -5.23 0.93 -18.62
N LEU A 192 -4.91 1.06 -17.33
CA LEU A 192 -5.90 1.33 -16.29
C LEU A 192 -6.72 2.59 -16.61
N LYS A 193 -6.03 3.65 -17.02
CA LYS A 193 -6.66 4.91 -17.44
C LYS A 193 -7.59 4.70 -18.65
N ALA A 194 -7.13 3.99 -19.67
CA ALA A 194 -7.92 3.70 -20.86
C ALA A 194 -9.21 2.93 -20.55
N ASP A 195 -9.16 2.02 -19.58
CA ASP A 195 -10.31 1.21 -19.14
C ASP A 195 -11.19 1.90 -18.07
N ASN A 196 -10.92 3.17 -17.73
CA ASN A 196 -11.59 3.91 -16.66
C ASN A 196 -11.50 3.21 -15.30
N ILE A 197 -10.35 2.60 -14.99
CA ILE A 197 -10.01 2.08 -13.67
C ILE A 197 -9.04 3.07 -13.02
N GLY A 198 -9.51 3.73 -11.96
CA GLY A 198 -8.87 4.94 -11.43
C GLY A 198 -7.69 4.69 -10.49
N GLY A 199 -7.34 3.45 -10.20
CA GLY A 199 -6.26 3.15 -9.26
C GLY A 199 -5.59 1.79 -9.48
N ALA A 200 -4.37 1.70 -8.96
CA ALA A 200 -3.62 0.48 -8.80
C ALA A 200 -3.35 0.27 -7.31
N ASP A 201 -3.89 -0.82 -6.80
CA ASP A 201 -3.69 -1.28 -5.44
C ASP A 201 -2.81 -2.52 -5.52
N TYR A 202 -1.50 -2.34 -5.71
CA TYR A 202 -0.63 -3.46 -6.06
C TYR A 202 0.17 -3.97 -4.87
N HIS A 203 0.56 -5.25 -4.95
CA HIS A 203 1.53 -5.77 -4.00
C HIS A 203 2.80 -4.90 -4.07
N PHE A 204 3.36 -4.53 -2.92
CA PHE A 204 4.46 -3.57 -2.86
C PHE A 204 5.66 -3.90 -3.76
N SER A 205 5.91 -5.19 -3.98
CA SER A 205 7.02 -5.66 -4.81
C SER A 205 6.88 -5.32 -6.30
N VAL A 206 5.68 -4.96 -6.77
CA VAL A 206 5.44 -4.47 -8.14
C VAL A 206 6.13 -3.11 -8.31
N PHE A 207 5.84 -2.16 -7.41
CA PHE A 207 6.45 -0.82 -7.42
C PHE A 207 7.94 -0.80 -7.12
N GLN A 208 8.45 -1.83 -6.45
CA GLN A 208 9.87 -1.98 -6.13
C GLN A 208 10.66 -2.56 -7.29
N ARG A 209 10.04 -3.40 -8.11
CA ARG A 209 10.65 -3.98 -9.32
C ARG A 209 10.77 -2.96 -10.44
N ASP A 210 9.77 -2.10 -10.55
CA ASP A 210 9.76 -0.97 -11.46
C ASP A 210 9.54 0.33 -10.66
N GLU A 211 10.66 0.95 -10.27
CA GLU A 211 10.63 2.23 -9.55
C GLU A 211 10.00 3.34 -10.40
N GLN A 212 9.89 3.23 -11.73
CA GLN A 212 9.25 4.29 -12.53
C GLN A 212 7.72 4.23 -12.45
N TRP A 213 7.17 3.06 -12.13
CA TRP A 213 5.73 2.81 -12.15
C TRP A 213 4.93 3.79 -11.27
N LEU A 214 5.40 4.09 -10.06
CA LEU A 214 4.74 5.07 -9.17
C LEU A 214 4.71 6.48 -9.77
N ASP A 215 5.76 6.87 -10.50
CA ASP A 215 5.88 8.19 -11.09
C ASP A 215 5.02 8.28 -12.38
N GLU A 216 4.94 7.19 -13.15
CA GLU A 216 4.01 7.04 -14.28
C GLU A 216 2.54 7.10 -13.84
N ALA A 217 2.18 6.37 -12.79
CA ALA A 217 0.82 6.37 -12.26
C ALA A 217 0.37 7.78 -11.85
N LYS A 218 1.22 8.53 -11.14
CA LYS A 218 0.93 9.93 -10.77
C LYS A 218 0.78 10.82 -11.99
N LYS A 219 1.64 10.66 -13.01
CA LYS A 219 1.55 11.41 -14.27
C LYS A 219 0.21 11.15 -14.96
N ASP A 220 -0.28 9.92 -14.92
CA ASP A 220 -1.54 9.52 -15.55
C ASP A 220 -2.78 9.82 -14.72
N GLY A 221 -2.62 10.23 -13.45
CA GLY A 221 -3.71 10.48 -12.52
C GLY A 221 -4.31 9.21 -11.93
N ILE A 222 -3.55 8.11 -11.93
CA ILE A 222 -3.92 6.82 -11.33
C ILE A 222 -3.56 6.87 -9.84
N VAL A 223 -4.56 6.59 -8.99
CA VAL A 223 -4.39 6.45 -7.55
C VAL A 223 -3.50 5.26 -7.24
N THR A 224 -2.53 5.44 -6.36
CA THR A 224 -1.56 4.41 -5.96
C THR A 224 -1.82 3.90 -4.55
N ASN A 225 -1.98 2.59 -4.39
CA ASN A 225 -2.04 1.91 -3.09
C ASN A 225 -1.08 0.72 -3.09
N ALA A 226 -0.40 0.48 -1.97
CA ALA A 226 0.51 -0.67 -1.82
C ALA A 226 0.08 -1.56 -0.66
N TRP A 227 0.02 -2.87 -0.92
CA TRP A 227 -0.35 -3.89 0.07
C TRP A 227 0.64 -5.08 0.11
N THR A 228 0.68 -5.88 1.17
CA THR A 228 0.34 -5.50 2.56
C THR A 228 1.62 -5.02 3.22
N VAL A 229 1.73 -3.71 3.48
CA VAL A 229 2.98 -3.08 3.92
C VAL A 229 3.04 -3.05 5.44
N ASN A 230 3.73 -4.02 6.04
CA ASN A 230 3.84 -4.16 7.50
C ASN A 230 5.22 -3.73 8.05
N ASP A 231 6.24 -3.70 7.20
CA ASP A 231 7.58 -3.30 7.57
C ASP A 231 7.75 -1.78 7.56
N THR A 232 8.32 -1.20 8.62
CA THR A 232 8.40 0.26 8.77
C THR A 232 9.36 0.91 7.78
N LEU A 233 10.43 0.23 7.36
CA LEU A 233 11.31 0.76 6.30
C LEU A 233 10.57 0.83 4.97
N LEU A 234 9.74 -0.18 4.68
CA LEU A 234 8.91 -0.19 3.49
C LEU A 234 7.80 0.87 3.57
N MET A 235 7.19 1.11 4.74
CA MET A 235 6.28 2.25 4.94
C MET A 235 7.00 3.57 4.62
N ASP A 236 8.18 3.79 5.19
CA ASP A 236 8.98 5.01 5.00
C ASP A 236 9.39 5.20 3.54
N TYR A 237 9.73 4.12 2.84
CA TYR A 237 10.00 4.12 1.39
C TYR A 237 8.80 4.68 0.61
N PHE A 238 7.60 4.12 0.80
CA PHE A 238 6.42 4.55 0.04
C PHE A 238 5.90 5.93 0.45
N LEU A 239 5.93 6.27 1.74
CA LEU A 239 5.56 7.60 2.24
C LEU A 239 6.53 8.67 1.74
N GLY A 240 7.83 8.39 1.76
CA GLY A 240 8.86 9.27 1.17
C GLY A 240 8.73 9.41 -0.34
N ARG A 241 8.18 8.39 -1.01
CA ARG A 241 7.82 8.41 -2.43
C ARG A 241 6.44 9.02 -2.68
N ASN A 242 5.74 9.50 -1.65
CA ASN A 242 4.40 10.11 -1.73
C ASN A 242 3.38 9.22 -2.47
N ILE A 243 3.28 7.95 -2.08
CA ILE A 243 2.15 7.08 -2.48
C ILE A 243 0.82 7.67 -1.99
N ASP A 244 -0.31 7.35 -2.63
CA ASP A 244 -1.62 7.86 -2.17
C ASP A 244 -2.12 7.11 -0.94
N PHE A 245 -2.01 5.78 -0.93
CA PHE A 245 -2.45 4.91 0.16
C PHE A 245 -1.46 3.79 0.49
N LEU A 246 -1.54 3.31 1.73
CA LEU A 246 -0.86 2.11 2.22
C LEU A 246 -1.86 1.21 2.94
N THR A 247 -2.04 0.01 2.42
CA THR A 247 -2.82 -1.06 3.07
C THR A 247 -1.91 -1.89 3.97
N THR A 248 -2.25 -1.97 5.27
CA THR A 248 -1.38 -2.58 6.29
C THR A 248 -2.17 -3.31 7.37
N ASP A 249 -1.59 -4.38 7.94
CA ASP A 249 -2.09 -5.02 9.15
C ASP A 249 -1.72 -4.25 10.43
N GLU A 250 -0.85 -3.24 10.31
CA GLU A 250 -0.35 -2.43 11.44
C GLU A 250 -0.72 -0.95 11.27
N PRO A 251 -2.03 -0.61 11.21
CA PRO A 251 -2.48 0.75 10.93
C PRO A 251 -1.99 1.77 11.95
N GLU A 252 -1.76 1.39 13.22
CA GLU A 252 -1.20 2.28 14.22
C GLU A 252 0.23 2.72 13.88
N LYS A 253 1.06 1.79 13.39
CA LYS A 253 2.41 2.12 12.89
C LYS A 253 2.30 2.95 11.63
N GLY A 254 1.44 2.55 10.69
CA GLY A 254 1.19 3.32 9.47
C GLY A 254 0.83 4.77 9.77
N LEU A 255 -0.11 5.02 10.70
CA LEU A 255 -0.56 6.36 11.08
C LEU A 255 0.57 7.18 11.73
N GLN A 256 1.38 6.56 12.58
CA GLN A 256 2.53 7.22 13.18
C GLN A 256 3.55 7.68 12.12
N HIS A 257 3.84 6.80 11.16
CA HIS A 257 4.79 7.08 10.09
C HIS A 257 4.24 8.12 9.09
N ASP A 258 2.98 8.00 8.69
CA ASP A 258 2.33 9.01 7.82
C ASP A 258 2.33 10.40 8.48
N ALA A 259 1.99 10.49 9.78
CA ALA A 259 2.05 11.74 10.52
C ALA A 259 3.48 12.33 10.57
N TYR A 260 4.50 11.47 10.69
CA TYR A 260 5.90 11.89 10.64
C TYR A 260 6.27 12.49 9.27
N PHE A 261 5.89 11.85 8.17
CA PHE A 261 6.15 12.36 6.82
C PHE A 261 5.34 13.63 6.50
N ALA A 262 4.08 13.69 6.94
CA ALA A 262 3.25 14.88 6.81
C ALA A 262 3.84 16.09 7.56
N LYS A 263 4.33 15.88 8.79
CA LYS A 263 4.95 16.93 9.61
C LYS A 263 6.29 17.39 9.07
N THR A 264 7.15 16.45 8.66
CA THR A 264 8.53 16.76 8.26
C THR A 264 8.66 17.15 6.79
N LYS A 265 7.63 16.87 5.97
CA LYS A 265 7.64 17.06 4.51
C LYS A 265 8.85 16.38 3.84
N ARG A 266 9.36 15.30 4.43
CA ARG A 266 10.49 14.54 3.90
C ARG A 266 10.07 13.80 2.63
N LYS A 267 11.02 13.64 1.73
CA LYS A 267 10.86 12.90 0.47
C LYS A 267 12.05 11.96 0.33
N LEU A 268 11.83 10.82 -0.30
CA LEU A 268 12.92 9.92 -0.67
C LEU A 268 13.70 10.56 -1.82
N VAL A 269 15.00 10.74 -1.63
CA VAL A 269 15.92 11.39 -2.60
C VAL A 269 16.91 10.42 -3.24
N GLY A 270 16.95 9.18 -2.76
CA GLY A 270 17.81 8.12 -3.28
C GLY A 270 17.70 6.87 -2.41
N GLY A 271 18.04 5.72 -2.99
CA GLY A 271 18.00 4.42 -2.32
C GLY A 271 18.24 3.27 -3.29
N ASP A 272 18.60 2.11 -2.74
CA ASP A 272 18.69 0.87 -3.49
C ASP A 272 18.12 -0.28 -2.66
N GLU A 273 16.95 -0.77 -3.08
CA GLU A 273 16.26 -1.91 -2.48
C GLU A 273 16.71 -3.24 -3.11
N PHE A 274 17.69 -3.20 -4.02
CA PHE A 274 18.36 -4.37 -4.58
C PHE A 274 17.42 -5.33 -5.33
N ASN A 275 16.38 -4.80 -5.99
CA ASN A 275 15.34 -5.54 -6.71
C ASN A 275 15.77 -6.05 -8.11
N TYR A 276 17.06 -6.32 -8.28
CA TYR A 276 17.65 -6.84 -9.52
C TYR A 276 18.51 -8.07 -9.21
N THR A 277 19.21 -8.61 -10.20
CA THR A 277 20.19 -9.67 -10.01
C THR A 277 21.42 -9.39 -10.85
N GLY A 278 22.61 -9.55 -10.26
CA GLY A 278 23.89 -9.28 -10.91
C GLY A 278 24.78 -8.38 -10.07
N LEU A 279 25.60 -7.58 -10.74
CA LEU A 279 26.44 -6.58 -10.07
C LEU A 279 25.59 -5.44 -9.50
N PRO A 280 26.03 -4.79 -8.41
CA PRO A 280 25.49 -3.50 -7.95
C PRO A 280 25.30 -2.51 -9.12
N ASP A 281 24.15 -1.84 -9.17
CA ASP A 281 23.82 -0.87 -10.22
C ASP A 281 24.89 0.24 -10.28
N SER A 282 25.60 0.34 -11.39
CA SER A 282 26.70 1.29 -11.57
C SER A 282 26.24 2.76 -11.55
N LYS A 283 24.95 3.02 -11.75
CA LYS A 283 24.35 4.35 -11.56
C LYS A 283 24.23 4.72 -10.08
N LYS A 284 24.13 3.73 -9.18
CA LYS A 284 23.96 3.91 -7.72
C LYS A 284 25.24 3.61 -6.93
N TRP A 285 26.11 2.72 -7.44
CA TRP A 285 27.30 2.24 -6.75
C TRP A 285 28.56 2.33 -7.62
N GLY A 286 29.68 2.64 -6.99
CA GLY A 286 31.04 2.58 -7.56
C GLY A 286 31.94 1.74 -6.68
N TYR A 287 33.21 1.61 -7.06
CA TYR A 287 34.17 0.76 -6.36
C TYR A 287 35.44 1.53 -6.04
N ASP A 288 35.92 1.39 -4.81
CA ASP A 288 37.32 1.65 -4.48
C ASP A 288 38.10 0.34 -4.67
N VAL A 289 39.25 0.40 -5.34
CA VAL A 289 40.04 -0.77 -5.77
C VAL A 289 41.46 -0.65 -5.22
N GLY A 290 42.00 -1.76 -4.70
CA GLY A 290 43.37 -1.82 -4.23
C GLY A 290 43.53 -2.49 -2.86
N GLY A 291 44.79 -2.72 -2.49
CA GLY A 291 45.20 -3.40 -1.26
C GLY A 291 46.26 -2.65 -0.47
N ASN A 292 46.18 -1.32 -0.36
CA ASN A 292 47.15 -0.53 0.44
C ASN A 292 46.84 -0.53 1.95
N GLY A 293 45.75 -1.17 2.37
CA GLY A 293 45.34 -1.30 3.77
C GLY A 293 44.31 -0.26 4.24
N TRP A 294 43.94 0.69 3.39
CA TRP A 294 42.77 1.58 3.54
C TRP A 294 42.63 2.25 4.92
N GLY A 295 43.75 2.60 5.53
CA GLY A 295 43.83 3.30 6.82
C GLY A 295 43.79 2.41 8.06
N ASN A 296 43.39 1.13 7.92
CA ASN A 296 43.20 0.21 9.05
C ASN A 296 44.00 -1.11 8.92
N ASN A 297 45.06 -1.12 8.10
CA ASN A 297 45.86 -2.32 7.80
C ASN A 297 45.03 -3.51 7.31
N GLU A 298 44.00 -3.21 6.54
CA GLU A 298 43.06 -4.20 6.00
C GLU A 298 43.78 -5.29 5.19
N LEU A 299 43.38 -6.56 5.36
CA LEU A 299 44.09 -7.72 4.81
C LEU A 299 43.65 -8.08 3.37
N GLN A 300 42.55 -7.52 2.91
CA GLN A 300 41.97 -7.75 1.60
C GLN A 300 42.53 -6.81 0.52
N TYR A 301 42.53 -7.30 -0.71
CA TYR A 301 42.53 -6.48 -1.91
C TYR A 301 41.07 -6.24 -2.34
N TYR A 302 40.64 -4.98 -2.49
CA TYR A 302 39.31 -4.68 -3.00
C TYR A 302 39.26 -4.76 -4.52
N ILE A 303 38.30 -5.53 -5.04
CA ILE A 303 38.13 -5.81 -6.47
C ILE A 303 36.92 -5.06 -7.02
N LYS A 304 37.03 -4.60 -8.27
CA LYS A 304 35.95 -3.97 -9.03
C LYS A 304 35.09 -5.03 -9.74
N GLU A 305 33.77 -4.85 -9.66
CA GLU A 305 32.79 -5.52 -10.54
C GLU A 305 32.91 -7.06 -10.60
N ASP A 306 33.24 -7.70 -9.47
CA ASP A 306 33.31 -9.16 -9.38
C ASP A 306 32.14 -9.73 -8.58
N THR A 307 31.31 -10.55 -9.23
CA THR A 307 30.14 -11.20 -8.61
C THR A 307 30.49 -12.19 -7.51
N ASN A 308 31.76 -12.60 -7.42
CA ASN A 308 32.27 -13.40 -6.30
C ASN A 308 32.42 -12.59 -5.02
N ASN A 309 32.66 -11.28 -5.11
CA ASN A 309 32.90 -10.40 -3.97
C ASN A 309 31.73 -9.44 -3.71
N ALA A 310 30.96 -9.04 -4.73
CA ALA A 310 29.74 -8.25 -4.60
C ALA A 310 28.66 -8.70 -5.59
N VAL A 311 27.53 -9.19 -5.08
CA VAL A 311 26.42 -9.62 -5.92
C VAL A 311 25.09 -9.25 -5.29
N VAL A 312 24.19 -8.73 -6.12
CA VAL A 312 22.79 -8.52 -5.78
C VAL A 312 22.00 -9.75 -6.22
N ARG A 313 21.25 -10.33 -5.28
CA ARG A 313 20.34 -11.45 -5.55
C ARG A 313 19.24 -11.50 -4.50
N LYS A 314 17.99 -11.70 -4.93
CA LYS A 314 16.82 -11.84 -4.04
C LYS A 314 16.64 -10.66 -3.06
N GLY A 315 16.77 -9.41 -3.55
CA GLY A 315 16.58 -8.21 -2.72
C GLY A 315 17.71 -7.93 -1.74
N ILE A 316 18.88 -8.58 -1.92
CA ILE A 316 20.01 -8.47 -1.00
C ILE A 316 21.29 -8.26 -1.80
N LEU A 317 22.01 -7.20 -1.47
CA LEU A 317 23.43 -7.07 -1.78
C LEU A 317 24.26 -7.92 -0.82
N THR A 318 24.99 -8.89 -1.35
CA THR A 318 25.95 -9.70 -0.60
C THR A 318 27.36 -9.25 -0.94
N ILE A 319 28.09 -8.78 0.07
CA ILE A 319 29.54 -8.51 -0.01
C ILE A 319 30.28 -9.64 0.69
N THR A 320 31.23 -10.28 0.01
CA THR A 320 31.94 -11.47 0.50
C THR A 320 33.44 -11.23 0.52
N ALA A 321 34.05 -11.42 1.69
CA ALA A 321 35.51 -11.57 1.80
C ALA A 321 35.91 -13.02 1.50
N ARG A 322 36.88 -13.24 0.61
CA ARG A 322 37.30 -14.58 0.15
C ARG A 322 38.79 -14.81 0.39
N PRO A 323 39.22 -16.03 0.78
CA PRO A 323 40.63 -16.40 0.87
C PRO A 323 41.22 -16.65 -0.53
N GLN A 324 41.34 -15.58 -1.29
CA GLN A 324 41.89 -15.58 -2.64
C GLN A 324 43.08 -14.61 -2.66
N ALA A 325 44.26 -15.12 -3.02
CA ALA A 325 45.43 -14.27 -3.14
C ALA A 325 45.28 -13.36 -4.36
N MET A 326 45.55 -12.07 -4.17
CA MET A 326 45.60 -11.08 -5.24
C MET A 326 46.63 -10.02 -4.87
N GLU A 327 47.56 -9.76 -5.80
CA GLU A 327 48.71 -8.90 -5.58
C GLU A 327 49.43 -9.19 -4.24
N ASN A 328 49.57 -8.18 -3.38
CA ASN A 328 50.24 -8.27 -2.09
C ASN A 328 49.33 -8.72 -0.93
N ARG A 329 48.11 -9.24 -1.22
CA ARG A 329 47.11 -9.61 -0.23
C ARG A 329 46.67 -11.07 -0.37
N LYS A 330 46.21 -11.63 0.76
CA LYS A 330 45.76 -13.04 0.86
C LYS A 330 44.25 -13.21 0.72
N PHE A 331 43.52 -12.10 0.71
CA PHE A 331 42.06 -12.08 0.65
C PHE A 331 41.59 -11.10 -0.40
N THR A 332 40.41 -11.32 -0.94
CA THR A 332 39.69 -10.36 -1.79
C THR A 332 38.37 -9.96 -1.14
N SER A 333 37.88 -8.76 -1.43
CA SER A 333 36.55 -8.28 -1.01
C SER A 333 36.07 -7.18 -1.97
N ALA A 334 34.92 -6.56 -1.68
CA ALA A 334 34.43 -5.38 -2.38
C ALA A 334 34.22 -4.19 -1.42
N ARG A 335 34.54 -2.98 -1.90
CA ARG A 335 34.29 -1.70 -1.23
C ARG A 335 33.43 -0.83 -2.13
N LEU A 336 32.14 -0.77 -1.81
CA LEU A 336 31.17 0.01 -2.58
C LEU A 336 31.07 1.43 -2.07
N VAL A 337 31.00 2.39 -3.00
CA VAL A 337 30.91 3.82 -2.69
C VAL A 337 29.86 4.51 -3.55
N THR A 338 29.23 5.54 -3.00
CA THR A 338 28.29 6.43 -3.72
C THR A 338 28.95 7.75 -4.15
N ARG A 339 30.30 7.78 -4.18
CA ARG A 339 31.08 8.96 -4.60
C ARG A 339 30.58 9.48 -5.95
N ASP A 340 30.36 10.79 -6.01
CA ASP A 340 29.84 11.54 -7.17
C ASP A 340 28.42 11.15 -7.63
N LYS A 341 27.66 10.40 -6.81
CA LYS A 341 26.28 9.98 -7.13
C LYS A 341 25.21 10.69 -6.30
N GLY A 342 25.60 11.32 -5.20
CA GLY A 342 24.69 12.11 -4.35
C GLY A 342 25.43 12.75 -3.18
N GLU A 343 25.02 13.96 -2.83
CA GLU A 343 25.59 14.74 -1.74
C GLU A 343 24.46 15.48 -1.02
N TRP A 344 24.40 15.34 0.31
CA TRP A 344 23.40 15.98 1.13
C TRP A 344 24.03 16.49 2.42
N THR A 345 23.78 17.75 2.78
CA THR A 345 24.19 18.31 4.07
C THR A 345 23.38 17.71 5.22
N TYR A 346 22.07 17.52 5.00
CA TYR A 346 21.15 16.98 5.99
C TYR A 346 20.30 15.87 5.37
N GLY A 347 20.08 14.81 6.13
CA GLY A 347 19.26 13.69 5.70
C GLY A 347 19.10 12.66 6.80
N ARG A 348 18.36 11.61 6.48
CA ARG A 348 18.34 10.36 7.24
C ARG A 348 18.73 9.27 6.27
N ILE A 349 19.75 8.51 6.63
CA ILE A 349 20.15 7.32 5.90
C ILE A 349 19.74 6.13 6.76
N GLU A 350 19.03 5.19 6.13
CA GLU A 350 18.62 3.95 6.76
C GLU A 350 19.26 2.80 6.01
N VAL A 351 19.83 1.85 6.75
CA VAL A 351 20.44 0.66 6.19
C VAL A 351 19.99 -0.54 6.99
N ARG A 352 19.46 -1.55 6.29
CA ARG A 352 19.19 -2.87 6.83
C ARG A 352 20.31 -3.80 6.39
N ALA A 353 21.14 -4.24 7.34
CA ALA A 353 22.27 -5.10 7.06
C ALA A 353 22.36 -6.27 8.05
N LYS A 354 22.84 -7.42 7.58
CA LYS A 354 23.25 -8.55 8.40
C LYS A 354 24.77 -8.65 8.35
N LEU A 355 25.41 -8.52 9.51
CA LEU A 355 26.87 -8.52 9.60
C LEU A 355 27.41 -9.96 9.72
N PRO A 356 28.55 -10.29 9.09
CA PRO A 356 29.22 -11.58 9.27
C PRO A 356 29.68 -11.78 10.71
N LYS A 357 29.82 -13.04 11.11
CA LYS A 357 30.47 -13.44 12.36
C LYS A 357 31.79 -14.13 12.02
N GLY A 358 32.85 -13.83 12.76
CA GLY A 358 34.13 -14.50 12.60
C GLY A 358 35.30 -13.64 13.07
N ARG A 359 36.45 -14.29 13.29
CA ARG A 359 37.70 -13.58 13.59
C ARG A 359 38.20 -12.89 12.32
N GLY A 360 38.55 -11.60 12.43
CA GLY A 360 39.10 -10.83 11.32
C GLY A 360 38.05 -10.20 10.40
N THR A 361 36.75 -10.39 10.64
CA THR A 361 35.70 -9.68 9.90
C THR A 361 35.48 -8.30 10.50
N TRP A 362 35.64 -7.25 9.71
CA TRP A 362 35.31 -5.86 10.07
C TRP A 362 34.38 -5.26 9.01
N PRO A 363 33.09 -5.62 9.01
CA PRO A 363 32.12 -4.98 8.12
C PRO A 363 31.87 -3.55 8.59
N ALA A 364 31.75 -2.61 7.66
CA ALA A 364 31.50 -1.22 8.01
C ALA A 364 30.58 -0.55 6.98
N ILE A 365 29.68 0.27 7.50
CA ILE A 365 28.78 1.13 6.74
C ILE A 365 28.92 2.50 7.40
N TRP A 366 29.46 3.46 6.66
CA TRP A 366 29.69 4.81 7.15
C TRP A 366 29.36 5.82 6.05
N MET A 367 29.23 7.08 6.45
CA MET A 367 29.12 8.21 5.53
C MET A 367 30.46 8.92 5.44
N LEU A 368 30.86 9.33 4.24
CA LEU A 368 32.00 10.21 4.02
C LEU A 368 31.51 11.52 3.40
N GLY A 369 32.10 12.63 3.82
CA GLY A 369 31.93 13.90 3.11
C GLY A 369 32.62 13.85 1.75
N LYS A 370 32.11 14.62 0.79
CA LYS A 370 32.64 14.68 -0.58
C LYS A 370 34.13 15.04 -0.65
N ASP A 371 34.60 15.84 0.30
CA ASP A 371 35.99 16.32 0.32
C ASP A 371 36.99 15.26 0.84
N ILE A 372 36.50 14.11 1.31
CA ILE A 372 37.35 12.98 1.72
C ILE A 372 37.69 12.15 0.49
N LYS A 373 38.97 12.16 0.10
CA LYS A 373 39.50 11.40 -1.04
C LYS A 373 39.82 9.96 -0.68
#